data_AF-A0A1G6NLW3-F1
#
_entry.id   AF-A0A1G6NLW3-F1
#
_cell.length_a   1.000
_cell.length_b   1.000
_cell.length_c   1.000
_cell.angle_alpha   90.00
_cell.angle_beta   90.00
_cell.angle_gamma   90.00
#
_symmetry.space_group_name_H-M   'P 1'
#
loop_
_entity.id
_entity.type
_entity.pdbx_description
1 polymer ?
#
loop_
_entity_poly.entity_id
_entity_poly.type
_entity_poly.pdbx_seq_one_letter_code
_entity_poly.pdbx_strand_id
1 'polypeptide(L)'
;MPSRANGHEGDSTPTDTTTGSGVVTIYFCGTGITQKWWNAADAHSWNENNGFWSPEHVASLYKEQSSSNQSLKYIVDGIGTGVKFPFYDKLAFSFPSLKSNPRGWRTCLKEANQHIDEALKLLPGNITLNIVGFSRGGILAMWLAHQMEKEKRIKTINMLVFDPVPGDSKVPEKIYSLGPKVKSYVGIYASDERTWMFEPVIPSFESPATKVWMLRVPGSHETMVGNIQKDGHSIDYEPGADEFRADLIYVSWITKVIAVEMMATPAWGSLEFAWSWHENGANIESRKSSFMEHFTAMLDYKHYDYMRTVPFIPLGIQAYWASKERGGTGCLRCTLGDMAEKRYNNQRCVYWMKDGKRLEIVGLEDHISAPTGEETWDKLMSLTQDTVNGTMQKAIPAMP
;
A
#
# COMPACT_ATOMS: atom_id res chain seq x y z
N MET A 1 -74.50 35.58 -4.46
CA MET A 1 -73.11 35.37 -4.00
C MET A 1 -72.66 33.99 -4.44
N PRO A 2 -71.62 33.87 -5.28
CA PRO A 2 -70.80 32.66 -5.34
C PRO A 2 -69.36 32.97 -4.89
N SER A 3 -68.80 32.06 -4.10
CA SER A 3 -67.48 32.12 -3.48
C SER A 3 -66.35 31.84 -4.48
N ARG A 4 -65.35 32.73 -4.51
CA ARG A 4 -64.08 32.58 -5.22
C ARG A 4 -63.26 31.42 -4.64
N ALA A 5 -62.79 30.53 -5.52
CA ALA A 5 -61.70 29.61 -5.23
C ALA A 5 -60.36 30.32 -5.45
N ASN A 6 -59.51 30.36 -4.43
CA ASN A 6 -58.12 30.81 -4.54
C ASN A 6 -57.24 29.62 -4.93
N GLY A 7 -56.57 29.75 -6.08
CA GLY A 7 -55.47 28.87 -6.47
C GLY A 7 -54.23 29.22 -5.65
N HIS A 8 -53.64 28.22 -5.03
CA HIS A 8 -52.33 28.30 -4.39
C HIS A 8 -51.32 27.74 -5.40
N GLU A 9 -50.60 28.63 -6.08
CA GLU A 9 -49.39 28.27 -6.84
C GLU A 9 -48.32 27.86 -5.82
N GLY A 10 -48.04 26.56 -5.77
CA GLY A 10 -46.94 26.01 -5.00
C GLY A 10 -45.63 26.40 -5.66
N ASP A 11 -44.89 27.28 -4.98
CA ASP A 11 -43.53 27.66 -5.29
C ASP A 11 -42.61 26.42 -5.16
N SER A 12 -42.33 25.77 -6.30
CA SER A 12 -41.39 24.66 -6.36
C SER A 12 -39.98 25.21 -6.31
N THR A 13 -39.41 25.29 -5.10
CA THR A 13 -37.98 25.53 -4.92
C THR A 13 -37.18 24.55 -5.78
N PRO A 14 -36.27 25.03 -6.64
CA PRO A 14 -35.43 24.15 -7.46
C PRO A 14 -34.56 23.32 -6.53
N THR A 15 -34.86 22.03 -6.44
CA THR A 15 -33.96 21.04 -5.85
C THR A 15 -32.65 21.09 -6.62
N ASP A 16 -31.57 21.53 -5.96
CA ASP A 16 -30.20 21.56 -6.46
C ASP A 16 -29.77 20.13 -6.84
N THR A 17 -30.03 19.74 -8.09
CA THR A 17 -29.76 18.42 -8.67
C THR A 17 -28.28 18.26 -9.07
N THR A 18 -27.39 19.13 -8.56
CA THR A 18 -25.97 19.18 -8.96
C THR A 18 -24.98 18.58 -7.95
N THR A 19 -25.43 18.00 -6.84
CA THR A 19 -24.53 17.48 -5.80
C THR A 19 -24.16 16.00 -5.97
N GLY A 20 -23.79 15.59 -7.18
CA GLY A 20 -23.12 14.30 -7.36
C GLY A 20 -21.70 14.38 -6.81
N SER A 21 -21.35 13.56 -5.81
CA SER A 21 -19.96 13.37 -5.38
C SER A 21 -19.30 12.29 -6.23
N GLY A 22 -18.16 12.59 -6.82
CA GLY A 22 -17.35 11.62 -7.56
C GLY A 22 -16.30 10.95 -6.68
N VAL A 23 -15.86 9.76 -7.08
CA VAL A 23 -14.78 9.01 -6.46
C VAL A 23 -13.68 8.80 -7.48
N VAL A 24 -12.43 9.03 -7.08
CA VAL A 24 -11.24 8.77 -7.89
C VAL A 24 -10.29 7.92 -7.09
N THR A 25 -9.79 6.84 -7.68
CA THR A 25 -8.77 5.99 -7.06
C THR A 25 -7.50 5.97 -7.89
N ILE A 26 -6.37 6.36 -7.29
CA ILE A 26 -5.05 6.31 -7.92
C ILE A 26 -4.24 5.19 -7.27
N TYR A 27 -3.76 4.26 -8.08
CA TYR A 27 -2.91 3.14 -7.69
C TYR A 27 -1.46 3.39 -8.10
N PHE A 28 -0.53 3.35 -7.16
CA PHE A 28 0.91 3.49 -7.40
C PHE A 28 1.63 2.15 -7.17
N CYS A 29 2.08 1.52 -8.25
CA CYS A 29 2.89 0.31 -8.16
C CYS A 29 4.21 0.54 -7.41
N GLY A 30 4.74 -0.51 -6.80
CA GLY A 30 6.07 -0.48 -6.18
C GLY A 30 7.21 -0.43 -7.19
N THR A 31 8.44 -0.34 -6.68
CA THR A 31 9.68 -0.35 -7.48
C THR A 31 9.67 -1.42 -8.57
N GLY A 32 9.94 -1.05 -9.82
CA GLY A 32 10.07 -2.02 -10.92
C GLY A 32 8.77 -2.74 -11.32
N ILE A 33 7.67 -2.51 -10.60
CA ILE A 33 6.37 -3.15 -10.84
C ILE A 33 5.57 -2.32 -11.83
N THR A 34 4.96 -2.99 -12.80
CA THR A 34 4.05 -2.37 -13.77
C THR A 34 2.61 -2.82 -13.53
N GLN A 35 1.66 -2.07 -14.09
CA GLN A 35 0.25 -2.44 -14.09
C GLN A 35 -0.02 -3.83 -14.67
N LYS A 36 0.89 -4.43 -15.46
CA LYS A 36 0.71 -5.76 -16.07
C LYS A 36 0.82 -6.90 -15.05
N TRP A 37 1.44 -6.65 -13.91
CA TRP A 37 1.72 -7.68 -12.90
C TRP A 37 0.47 -8.10 -12.11
N TRP A 38 -0.74 -7.71 -12.55
CA TRP A 38 -2.02 -8.28 -12.13
C TRP A 38 -2.27 -9.68 -12.70
N ASN A 39 -1.64 -10.02 -13.83
CA ASN A 39 -1.80 -11.31 -14.47
C ASN A 39 -0.69 -12.23 -13.98
N ALA A 40 -1.04 -13.43 -13.50
CA ALA A 40 -0.06 -14.42 -13.05
C ALA A 40 0.97 -14.71 -14.15
N ALA A 41 0.57 -14.82 -15.41
CA ALA A 41 1.53 -15.05 -16.48
C ALA A 41 2.55 -13.90 -16.64
N ASP A 42 2.15 -12.65 -16.43
CA ASP A 42 3.06 -11.49 -16.47
C ASP A 42 3.87 -11.34 -15.18
N ALA A 43 3.28 -11.70 -14.04
CA ALA A 43 3.96 -11.76 -12.76
C ALA A 43 5.05 -12.85 -12.76
N HIS A 44 4.80 -14.00 -13.37
CA HIS A 44 5.75 -15.11 -13.53
C HIS A 44 6.72 -14.92 -14.71
N SER A 45 6.30 -14.34 -15.83
CA SER A 45 7.10 -14.32 -17.08
C SER A 45 8.20 -13.27 -17.13
N TRP A 46 8.20 -12.27 -16.22
CA TRP A 46 9.28 -11.29 -16.19
C TRP A 46 10.63 -11.84 -15.72
N ASN A 47 10.65 -13.11 -15.29
CA ASN A 47 11.64 -14.13 -15.60
C ASN A 47 11.20 -15.36 -14.82
N GLU A 48 11.46 -16.55 -15.34
CA GLU A 48 11.31 -17.83 -14.61
C GLU A 48 12.09 -17.87 -13.25
N ASN A 49 12.74 -16.77 -12.84
CA ASN A 49 13.48 -16.58 -11.59
C ASN A 49 13.20 -15.25 -10.83
N ASN A 50 12.45 -14.24 -11.34
CA ASN A 50 12.46 -12.88 -10.72
C ASN A 50 11.06 -12.25 -10.52
N GLY A 51 10.00 -13.05 -10.60
CA GLY A 51 8.62 -12.59 -10.57
C GLY A 51 7.92 -12.74 -9.21
N PHE A 52 6.86 -11.95 -8.98
CA PHE A 52 5.90 -12.28 -7.93
C PHE A 52 5.20 -13.60 -8.27
N TRP A 53 5.01 -14.48 -7.28
CA TRP A 53 4.34 -15.76 -7.50
C TRP A 53 2.82 -15.63 -7.58
N SER A 54 2.26 -14.58 -6.96
CA SER A 54 0.90 -14.16 -7.21
C SER A 54 0.90 -12.84 -7.97
N PRO A 55 -0.21 -12.49 -8.63
CA PRO A 55 -0.46 -11.11 -9.00
C PRO A 55 -0.11 -10.11 -7.88
N GLU A 56 0.64 -9.06 -8.23
CA GLU A 56 1.00 -8.01 -7.27
C GLU A 56 -0.26 -7.27 -6.84
N HIS A 57 -0.40 -6.98 -5.55
CA HIS A 57 -1.65 -6.50 -4.99
C HIS A 57 -2.14 -5.17 -5.54
N VAL A 58 -1.29 -4.15 -5.66
CA VAL A 58 -1.71 -2.84 -6.15
C VAL A 58 -2.24 -2.95 -7.59
N ALA A 59 -1.54 -3.71 -8.45
CA ALA A 59 -1.99 -4.00 -9.80
C ALA A 59 -3.27 -4.84 -9.82
N SER A 60 -3.40 -5.82 -8.92
CA SER A 60 -4.59 -6.67 -8.79
C SER A 60 -5.82 -5.90 -8.35
N LEU A 61 -5.69 -5.08 -7.30
CA LEU A 61 -6.76 -4.20 -6.80
C LEU A 61 -7.24 -3.26 -7.90
N TYR A 62 -6.30 -2.62 -8.61
CA TYR A 62 -6.63 -1.80 -9.77
C TYR A 62 -7.41 -2.59 -10.82
N LYS A 63 -6.98 -3.81 -11.15
CA LYS A 63 -7.66 -4.60 -12.18
C LYS A 63 -9.06 -5.02 -11.75
N GLU A 64 -9.20 -5.46 -10.51
CA GLU A 64 -10.41 -6.06 -9.94
C GLU A 64 -11.47 -5.00 -9.57
N GLN A 65 -11.08 -3.77 -9.27
CA GLN A 65 -12.05 -2.71 -8.97
C GLN A 65 -12.95 -2.42 -10.18
N SER A 66 -14.27 -2.34 -10.01
CA SER A 66 -15.17 -1.87 -11.08
C SER A 66 -15.07 -0.35 -11.28
N SER A 67 -15.24 0.11 -12.52
CA SER A 67 -15.40 1.53 -12.83
C SER A 67 -16.88 1.86 -13.04
N SER A 68 -17.29 3.06 -12.70
CA SER A 68 -18.64 3.58 -12.98
C SER A 68 -18.57 5.05 -13.40
N ASN A 69 -19.70 5.62 -13.84
CA ASN A 69 -19.78 7.05 -14.18
C ASN A 69 -19.49 7.97 -12.98
N GLN A 70 -19.50 7.44 -11.75
CA GLN A 70 -19.23 8.17 -10.52
C GLN A 70 -17.93 7.73 -9.83
N SER A 71 -17.27 6.67 -10.33
CA SER A 71 -16.05 6.12 -9.75
C SER A 71 -15.02 5.81 -10.83
N LEU A 72 -13.95 6.61 -10.87
CA LEU A 72 -12.83 6.46 -11.79
C LEU A 72 -11.64 5.82 -11.08
N LYS A 73 -10.86 5.02 -11.82
CA LYS A 73 -9.64 4.40 -11.33
C LYS A 73 -8.50 4.58 -12.33
N TYR A 74 -7.30 4.81 -11.83
CA TYR A 74 -6.09 4.98 -12.62
C TYR A 74 -4.92 4.28 -11.93
N ILE A 75 -3.95 3.82 -12.70
CA ILE A 75 -2.73 3.18 -12.21
C ILE A 75 -1.50 3.85 -12.78
N VAL A 76 -0.47 3.98 -11.95
CA VAL A 76 0.83 4.55 -12.31
C VAL A 76 1.89 3.49 -12.05
N ASP A 77 2.63 3.11 -13.09
CA ASP A 77 3.72 2.14 -12.95
C ASP A 77 4.81 2.68 -12.01
N GLY A 78 5.50 1.74 -11.40
CA GLY A 78 6.50 1.97 -10.37
C GLY A 78 7.73 2.70 -10.83
N ILE A 79 8.42 3.33 -9.88
CA ILE A 79 9.74 3.92 -10.12
C ILE A 79 10.72 2.83 -10.57
N GLY A 80 11.53 3.13 -11.56
CA GLY A 80 12.51 2.21 -12.15
C GLY A 80 11.95 1.29 -13.25
N THR A 81 10.64 1.31 -13.51
CA THR A 81 10.07 0.56 -14.65
C THR A 81 10.52 1.13 -15.99
N GLY A 82 10.59 0.27 -17.01
CA GLY A 82 11.05 0.63 -18.37
C GLY A 82 12.56 0.48 -18.58
N VAL A 83 13.29 0.05 -17.57
CA VAL A 83 14.70 -0.38 -17.69
C VAL A 83 14.72 -1.83 -18.17
N LYS A 84 15.40 -2.13 -19.28
CA LYS A 84 15.59 -3.49 -19.80
C LYS A 84 16.97 -3.99 -19.39
N PHE A 85 17.18 -4.85 -18.37
CA PHE A 85 18.54 -5.41 -18.19
C PHE A 85 18.64 -6.79 -17.52
N PRO A 86 19.61 -7.62 -17.96
CA PRO A 86 20.16 -8.73 -17.17
C PRO A 86 21.60 -8.51 -16.64
N PHE A 87 22.34 -7.46 -17.04
CA PHE A 87 23.77 -7.35 -16.67
C PHE A 87 24.27 -5.93 -16.30
N TYR A 88 23.59 -4.86 -16.71
CA TYR A 88 24.04 -3.48 -16.45
C TYR A 88 23.58 -2.88 -15.11
N ASP A 89 22.63 -3.50 -14.39
CA ASP A 89 22.11 -2.97 -13.12
C ASP A 89 23.12 -2.93 -11.98
N LYS A 90 24.14 -3.80 -11.99
CA LYS A 90 25.25 -3.71 -11.03
C LYS A 90 26.09 -2.45 -11.20
N LEU A 91 26.06 -1.82 -12.38
CA LEU A 91 26.85 -0.63 -12.71
C LEU A 91 26.00 0.63 -12.80
N ALA A 92 24.75 0.56 -13.27
CA ALA A 92 23.89 1.73 -13.45
C ALA A 92 23.45 2.39 -12.12
N PHE A 93 23.28 1.60 -11.05
CA PHE A 93 23.08 2.15 -9.70
C PHE A 93 24.30 2.96 -9.22
N SER A 94 25.49 2.65 -9.72
CA SER A 94 26.74 3.37 -9.44
C SER A 94 27.10 4.44 -10.50
N PHE A 95 26.48 4.41 -11.69
CA PHE A 95 26.83 5.28 -12.83
C PHE A 95 25.57 5.78 -13.57
N PRO A 96 25.06 6.98 -13.24
CA PRO A 96 23.83 7.57 -13.81
C PRO A 96 23.84 7.89 -15.31
N SER A 97 24.91 7.57 -16.05
CA SER A 97 25.13 8.00 -17.43
C SER A 97 24.67 6.99 -18.51
N LEU A 98 24.15 5.82 -18.12
CA LEU A 98 23.70 4.79 -19.07
C LEU A 98 22.22 5.00 -19.46
N LYS A 99 21.99 5.21 -20.76
CA LYS A 99 20.77 5.74 -21.40
C LYS A 99 19.57 4.78 -21.47
N SER A 100 19.04 4.33 -20.35
CA SER A 100 17.62 4.00 -20.24
C SER A 100 17.01 5.02 -19.31
N ASN A 101 16.08 5.85 -19.78
CA ASN A 101 15.49 6.92 -18.97
C ASN A 101 14.50 6.29 -17.98
N PRO A 102 14.92 5.90 -16.76
CA PRO A 102 14.08 5.13 -15.87
C PRO A 102 12.92 6.03 -15.43
N ARG A 103 11.75 5.45 -15.16
CA ARG A 103 10.66 6.23 -14.56
C ARG A 103 11.09 6.70 -13.18
N GLY A 104 11.25 8.01 -13.01
CA GLY A 104 11.61 8.64 -11.73
C GLY A 104 10.40 9.25 -11.03
N TRP A 105 10.62 9.73 -9.80
CA TRP A 105 9.59 10.37 -8.95
C TRP A 105 8.73 11.40 -9.68
N ARG A 106 9.36 12.32 -10.43
CA ARG A 106 8.67 13.40 -11.16
C ARG A 106 7.82 12.88 -12.31
N THR A 107 8.26 11.82 -12.98
CA THR A 107 7.51 11.20 -14.08
C THR A 107 6.23 10.58 -13.54
N CYS A 108 6.32 9.72 -12.53
CA CYS A 108 5.16 9.08 -11.91
C CYS A 108 4.19 10.13 -11.31
N LEU A 109 4.69 11.18 -10.64
CA LEU A 109 3.82 12.26 -10.15
C LEU A 109 3.14 13.06 -11.27
N LYS A 110 3.86 13.33 -12.36
CA LYS A 110 3.28 14.03 -13.51
C LYS A 110 2.10 13.24 -14.09
N GLU A 111 2.27 11.94 -14.27
CA GLU A 111 1.21 11.05 -14.74
C GLU A 111 0.01 11.02 -13.77
N ALA A 112 0.26 10.89 -12.47
CA ALA A 112 -0.80 10.94 -11.47
C ALA A 112 -1.59 12.26 -11.51
N ASN A 113 -0.90 13.40 -11.63
CA ASN A 113 -1.58 14.70 -11.77
C ASN A 113 -2.40 14.78 -13.06
N GLN A 114 -1.93 14.20 -14.16
CA GLN A 114 -2.71 14.14 -15.41
C GLN A 114 -4.00 13.33 -15.23
N HIS A 115 -3.96 12.22 -14.50
CA HIS A 115 -5.15 11.44 -14.15
C HIS A 115 -6.12 12.22 -13.25
N ILE A 116 -5.61 13.00 -12.29
CA ILE A 116 -6.45 13.88 -11.48
C ILE A 116 -7.10 14.96 -12.34
N ASP A 117 -6.34 15.61 -13.23
CA ASP A 117 -6.87 16.63 -14.14
C ASP A 117 -7.96 16.09 -15.07
N GLU A 118 -7.81 14.85 -15.52
CA GLU A 118 -8.82 14.14 -16.30
C GLU A 118 -10.07 13.86 -15.46
N ALA A 119 -9.90 13.30 -14.26
CA ALA A 119 -11.00 12.99 -13.37
C ALA A 119 -11.80 14.22 -12.95
N LEU A 120 -11.11 15.35 -12.70
CA LEU A 120 -11.76 16.64 -12.44
C LEU A 120 -12.62 17.11 -13.62
N LYS A 121 -12.29 16.77 -14.87
CA LYS A 121 -13.14 17.13 -16.02
C LYS A 121 -14.37 16.22 -16.14
N LEU A 122 -14.21 14.94 -15.80
CA LEU A 122 -15.24 13.92 -16.03
C LEU A 122 -16.25 13.83 -14.90
N LEU A 123 -15.82 13.97 -13.65
CA LEU A 123 -16.69 13.85 -12.48
C LEU A 123 -17.30 15.20 -12.14
N PRO A 124 -18.60 15.27 -11.78
CA PRO A 124 -19.22 16.47 -11.25
C PRO A 124 -18.84 16.70 -9.78
N GLY A 125 -19.10 17.92 -9.28
CA GLY A 125 -19.13 18.21 -7.84
C GLY A 125 -17.82 17.98 -7.08
N ASN A 126 -17.99 17.62 -5.80
CA ASN A 126 -16.90 17.32 -4.88
C ASN A 126 -16.36 15.90 -5.13
N ILE A 127 -15.06 15.70 -4.90
CA ILE A 127 -14.37 14.44 -5.14
C ILE A 127 -13.82 13.87 -3.82
N THR A 128 -14.04 12.56 -3.64
CA THR A 128 -13.27 11.70 -2.73
C THR A 128 -12.13 11.08 -3.51
N LEU A 129 -10.89 11.35 -3.09
CA LEU A 129 -9.69 10.78 -3.66
C LEU A 129 -9.18 9.64 -2.78
N ASN A 130 -9.15 8.43 -3.31
CA ASN A 130 -8.48 7.29 -2.71
C ASN A 130 -7.09 7.14 -3.36
N ILE A 131 -6.06 6.94 -2.55
CA ILE A 131 -4.70 6.73 -3.04
C ILE A 131 -4.15 5.44 -2.44
N VAL A 132 -3.77 4.51 -3.31
CA VAL A 132 -3.22 3.21 -2.93
C VAL A 132 -1.77 3.15 -3.41
N GLY A 133 -0.83 2.70 -2.58
CA GLY A 133 0.56 2.62 -3.01
C GLY A 133 1.40 1.60 -2.25
N PHE A 134 2.30 0.93 -2.94
CA PHE A 134 3.26 -0.02 -2.36
C PHE A 134 4.69 0.52 -2.49
N SER A 135 5.55 0.33 -1.49
CA SER A 135 6.98 0.66 -1.58
C SER A 135 7.21 2.16 -1.88
N ARG A 136 8.05 2.49 -2.87
CA ARG A 136 8.18 3.84 -3.41
C ARG A 136 6.87 4.40 -3.97
N GLY A 137 5.94 3.55 -4.39
CA GLY A 137 4.56 3.92 -4.72
C GLY A 137 3.78 4.45 -3.51
N GLY A 138 4.02 3.93 -2.31
CA GLY A 138 3.47 4.47 -1.06
C GLY A 138 4.00 5.88 -0.74
N ILE A 139 5.27 6.15 -1.06
CA ILE A 139 5.85 7.51 -0.94
C ILE A 139 5.27 8.46 -2.00
N LEU A 140 5.06 7.97 -3.24
CA LEU A 140 4.34 8.73 -4.26
C LEU A 140 2.91 9.05 -3.82
N ALA A 141 2.24 8.14 -3.12
CA ALA A 141 0.91 8.36 -2.57
C ALA A 141 0.90 9.52 -1.56
N MET A 142 1.85 9.56 -0.62
CA MET A 142 2.02 10.67 0.32
C MET A 142 2.30 11.99 -0.40
N TRP A 143 3.15 11.96 -1.42
CA TRP A 143 3.47 13.15 -2.20
C TRP A 143 2.26 13.68 -2.97
N LEU A 144 1.48 12.79 -3.60
CA LEU A 144 0.24 13.19 -4.27
C LEU A 144 -0.76 13.77 -3.27
N ALA A 145 -0.97 13.13 -2.11
CA ALA A 145 -1.86 13.64 -1.06
C ALA A 145 -1.49 15.08 -0.67
N HIS A 146 -0.20 15.34 -0.43
CA HIS A 146 0.30 16.68 -0.11
C HIS A 146 0.05 17.71 -1.23
N GLN A 147 0.10 17.31 -2.50
CA GLN A 147 -0.25 18.20 -3.62
C GLN A 147 -1.75 18.50 -3.66
N MET A 148 -2.58 17.50 -3.39
CA MET A 148 -4.05 17.58 -3.48
C MET A 148 -4.71 18.36 -2.32
N GLU A 149 -3.96 18.70 -1.28
CA GLU A 149 -4.38 19.65 -0.24
C GLU A 149 -4.82 21.00 -0.83
N LYS A 150 -4.23 21.42 -1.96
CA LYS A 150 -4.57 22.69 -2.61
C LYS A 150 -5.76 22.61 -3.57
N GLU A 151 -6.15 21.41 -4.00
CA GLU A 151 -7.21 21.24 -4.99
C GLU A 151 -8.61 21.40 -4.36
N LYS A 152 -9.33 22.45 -4.72
CA LYS A 152 -10.58 22.84 -4.05
C LYS A 152 -11.68 21.78 -4.17
N ARG A 153 -11.72 21.01 -5.25
CA ARG A 153 -12.77 20.01 -5.49
C ARG A 153 -12.52 18.70 -4.78
N ILE A 154 -11.27 18.38 -4.46
CA ILE A 154 -10.93 17.24 -3.60
C ILE A 154 -11.22 17.65 -2.16
N LYS A 155 -12.22 17.00 -1.55
CA LYS A 155 -12.68 17.27 -0.17
C LYS A 155 -12.18 16.24 0.82
N THR A 156 -12.03 15.00 0.36
CA THR A 156 -11.64 13.85 1.16
C THR A 156 -10.49 13.15 0.46
N ILE A 157 -9.43 12.84 1.21
CA ILE A 157 -8.35 11.97 0.78
C ILE A 157 -8.33 10.76 1.72
N ASN A 158 -8.35 9.56 1.14
CA ASN A 158 -8.14 8.31 1.87
C ASN A 158 -6.89 7.63 1.33
N MET A 159 -6.09 7.03 2.21
CA MET A 159 -4.80 6.45 1.86
C MET A 159 -4.68 5.02 2.35
N LEU A 160 -4.28 4.12 1.45
CA LEU A 160 -3.90 2.75 1.76
C LEU A 160 -2.47 2.54 1.26
N VAL A 161 -1.53 2.37 2.18
CA VAL A 161 -0.12 2.19 1.80
C VAL A 161 0.46 0.90 2.36
N PHE A 162 1.15 0.18 1.50
CA PHE A 162 1.89 -1.04 1.82
C PHE A 162 3.37 -0.67 1.89
N ASP A 163 3.92 -0.70 3.10
CA ASP A 163 5.33 -0.48 3.43
C ASP A 163 5.97 0.68 2.65
N PRO A 164 5.57 1.93 2.90
CA PRO A 164 6.02 3.08 2.12
C PRO A 164 7.51 3.35 2.35
N VAL A 165 8.36 3.00 1.39
CA VAL A 165 9.82 3.08 1.50
C VAL A 165 10.39 4.12 0.53
N PRO A 166 11.17 5.11 1.00
CA PRO A 166 11.78 6.13 0.14
C PRO A 166 13.05 5.65 -0.57
N GLY A 167 13.70 4.61 -0.05
CA GLY A 167 15.01 4.17 -0.52
C GLY A 167 16.11 5.18 -0.20
N ASP A 168 17.11 5.26 -1.07
CA ASP A 168 18.22 6.23 -1.02
C ASP A 168 17.85 7.63 -1.52
N SER A 169 16.60 7.83 -1.94
CA SER A 169 16.19 9.01 -2.68
C SER A 169 15.97 10.22 -1.77
N LYS A 170 16.42 11.38 -2.24
CA LYS A 170 16.10 12.67 -1.62
C LYS A 170 14.68 13.11 -2.00
N VAL A 171 13.70 12.63 -1.25
CA VAL A 171 12.31 13.08 -1.31
C VAL A 171 12.09 14.29 -0.39
N PRO A 172 11.23 15.28 -0.76
CA PRO A 172 11.02 16.45 0.09
C PRO A 172 10.39 16.06 1.43
N GLU A 173 11.03 16.41 2.55
CA GLU A 173 10.61 16.01 3.90
C GLU A 173 9.13 16.34 4.23
N LYS A 174 8.65 17.49 3.76
CA LYS A 174 7.27 17.93 3.98
C LYS A 174 6.18 16.98 3.48
N ILE A 175 6.50 16.04 2.58
CA ILE A 175 5.52 15.06 2.09
C ILE A 175 5.17 14.03 3.17
N TYR A 176 5.96 13.94 4.24
CA TYR A 176 5.71 13.06 5.38
C TYR A 176 4.79 13.70 6.43
N SER A 177 4.30 14.92 6.19
CA SER A 177 3.22 15.55 6.94
C SER A 177 1.94 15.52 6.10
N LEU A 178 0.97 14.74 6.54
CA LEU A 178 -0.32 14.59 5.86
C LEU A 178 -1.31 15.64 6.37
N GLY A 179 -1.88 16.37 5.42
CA GLY A 179 -2.74 17.51 5.68
C GLY A 179 -4.16 17.13 6.10
N PRO A 180 -5.00 18.13 6.43
CA PRO A 180 -6.32 17.93 7.02
C PRO A 180 -7.37 17.33 6.07
N LYS A 181 -7.12 17.23 4.75
CA LYS A 181 -8.02 16.51 3.85
C LYS A 181 -7.85 15.01 3.93
N VAL A 182 -6.72 14.52 4.44
CA VAL A 182 -6.54 13.09 4.72
C VAL A 182 -7.46 12.68 5.88
N LYS A 183 -8.55 12.00 5.56
CA LYS A 183 -9.57 11.57 6.54
C LYS A 183 -9.32 10.16 7.07
N SER A 184 -8.73 9.30 6.24
CA SER A 184 -8.37 7.93 6.61
C SER A 184 -6.97 7.61 6.08
N TYR A 185 -6.13 7.06 6.95
CA TYR A 185 -4.83 6.52 6.60
C TYR A 185 -4.72 5.11 7.12
N VAL A 186 -4.46 4.16 6.22
CA VAL A 186 -4.19 2.76 6.55
C VAL A 186 -2.81 2.39 6.03
N GLY A 187 -1.89 2.15 6.95
CA GLY A 187 -0.53 1.70 6.66
C GLY A 187 -0.36 0.23 7.05
N ILE A 188 0.12 -0.59 6.14
CA ILE A 188 0.47 -1.99 6.40
C ILE A 188 1.99 -2.13 6.28
N TYR A 189 2.64 -2.62 7.32
CA TYR A 189 4.09 -2.60 7.48
C TYR A 189 4.66 -4.00 7.71
N ALA A 190 5.79 -4.29 7.05
CA ALA A 190 6.46 -5.58 7.16
C ALA A 190 7.20 -5.66 8.50
N SER A 191 6.87 -6.65 9.34
CA SER A 191 7.58 -6.83 10.61
C SER A 191 8.97 -7.42 10.44
N ASP A 192 9.21 -8.14 9.34
CA ASP A 192 10.42 -8.92 9.15
C ASP A 192 11.36 -8.31 8.12
N GLU A 193 11.07 -7.13 7.55
CA GLU A 193 11.98 -6.42 6.64
C GLU A 193 13.30 -5.99 7.32
N ARG A 194 14.46 -6.32 6.72
CA ARG A 194 15.81 -6.06 7.28
C ARG A 194 16.80 -5.49 6.27
N THR A 195 16.38 -5.35 5.01
CA THR A 195 17.19 -4.89 3.89
C THR A 195 17.57 -3.43 4.11
N TRP A 196 18.82 -3.11 3.76
CA TRP A 196 19.30 -1.74 3.84
C TRP A 196 18.53 -0.84 2.87
N MET A 197 18.14 0.37 3.31
CA MET A 197 17.32 1.33 2.56
C MET A 197 15.84 0.95 2.42
N PHE A 198 15.37 -0.09 3.12
CA PHE A 198 13.97 -0.50 3.17
C PHE A 198 13.28 -0.03 4.45
N GLU A 199 13.82 0.99 5.13
CA GLU A 199 13.15 1.58 6.28
C GLU A 199 11.84 2.27 5.85
N PRO A 200 10.67 1.80 6.34
CA PRO A 200 9.40 2.39 5.94
C PRO A 200 9.16 3.71 6.66
N VAL A 201 8.35 4.57 6.04
CA VAL A 201 7.94 5.86 6.57
C VAL A 201 6.60 5.75 7.28
N ILE A 202 6.56 6.24 8.51
CA ILE A 202 5.31 6.54 9.22
C ILE A 202 5.13 8.06 9.16
N PRO A 203 4.08 8.58 8.49
CA PRO A 203 3.87 10.00 8.38
C PRO A 203 3.39 10.61 9.71
N SER A 204 3.52 11.93 9.81
CA SER A 204 2.82 12.74 10.80
C SER A 204 1.49 13.23 10.22
N PHE A 205 0.54 13.54 11.10
CA PHE A 205 -0.81 13.98 10.71
C PHE A 205 -1.09 15.36 11.30
N GLU A 206 -1.45 16.31 10.44
CA GLU A 206 -1.74 17.69 10.87
C GLU A 206 -3.10 17.83 11.55
N SER A 207 -4.02 16.90 11.27
CA SER A 207 -5.37 16.88 11.82
C SER A 207 -5.54 15.74 12.82
N PRO A 208 -5.94 16.02 14.08
CA PRO A 208 -6.24 14.97 15.06
C PRO A 208 -7.51 14.17 14.70
N ALA A 209 -8.32 14.67 13.75
CA ALA A 209 -9.51 13.99 13.26
C ALA A 209 -9.21 12.93 12.18
N THR A 210 -7.96 12.81 11.73
CA THR A 210 -7.57 11.77 10.77
C THR A 210 -7.67 10.40 11.44
N LYS A 211 -8.47 9.50 10.86
CA LYS A 211 -8.55 8.11 11.31
C LYS A 211 -7.28 7.39 10.84
N VAL A 212 -6.49 6.89 11.78
CA VAL A 212 -5.22 6.21 11.50
C VAL A 212 -5.33 4.75 11.88
N TRP A 213 -4.97 3.87 10.95
CA TRP A 213 -4.81 2.45 11.20
C TRP A 213 -3.43 2.02 10.71
N MET A 214 -2.61 1.50 11.62
CA MET A 214 -1.31 0.95 11.29
C MET A 214 -1.31 -0.52 11.67
N LEU A 215 -1.00 -1.37 10.70
CA LEU A 215 -0.98 -2.81 10.83
C LEU A 215 0.43 -3.30 10.59
N ARG A 216 0.88 -4.21 11.46
CA ARG A 216 2.12 -4.95 11.26
C ARG A 216 1.74 -6.35 10.79
N VAL A 217 2.37 -6.81 9.72
CA VAL A 217 2.17 -8.16 9.19
C VAL A 217 3.51 -8.90 9.16
N PRO A 218 3.52 -10.22 9.42
CA PRO A 218 4.73 -11.02 9.28
C PRO A 218 5.20 -11.04 7.83
N GLY A 219 6.49 -11.28 7.62
CA GLY A 219 7.10 -11.28 6.30
C GLY A 219 7.91 -10.04 5.95
N SER A 220 8.52 -10.09 4.76
CA SER A 220 9.31 -9.02 4.18
C SER A 220 8.43 -7.94 3.54
N HIS A 221 9.09 -6.91 2.99
CA HIS A 221 8.49 -5.86 2.18
C HIS A 221 7.53 -6.40 1.11
N GLU A 222 7.93 -7.44 0.38
CA GLU A 222 7.18 -7.95 -0.76
C GLU A 222 6.19 -9.05 -0.37
N THR A 223 6.35 -9.68 0.80
CA THR A 223 5.43 -10.74 1.26
C THR A 223 3.99 -10.26 1.33
N MET A 224 3.77 -9.03 1.78
CA MET A 224 2.44 -8.46 1.93
C MET A 224 1.75 -8.11 0.60
N VAL A 225 2.46 -8.18 -0.53
CA VAL A 225 1.92 -7.85 -1.85
C VAL A 225 2.05 -8.98 -2.89
N GLY A 226 2.41 -10.19 -2.46
CA GLY A 226 2.34 -11.39 -3.30
C GLY A 226 3.58 -12.25 -3.36
N ASN A 227 4.68 -11.84 -2.71
CA ASN A 227 5.92 -12.60 -2.78
C ASN A 227 5.96 -13.69 -1.70
N ILE A 228 5.93 -14.95 -2.11
CA ILE A 228 6.01 -16.11 -1.21
C ILE A 228 7.41 -16.75 -1.15
N GLN A 229 8.44 -16.05 -1.62
CA GLN A 229 9.82 -16.53 -1.53
C GLN A 229 10.29 -16.51 -0.09
N LYS A 230 10.99 -17.58 0.31
CA LYS A 230 11.47 -17.77 1.68
C LYS A 230 12.42 -16.70 2.17
N ASP A 231 13.10 -15.97 1.29
CA ASP A 231 13.97 -14.83 1.62
C ASP A 231 13.30 -13.46 1.42
N GLY A 232 12.07 -13.46 0.89
CA GLY A 232 11.17 -12.32 0.90
C GLY A 232 11.47 -11.24 -0.14
N HIS A 233 12.43 -11.45 -1.04
CA HIS A 233 12.74 -10.49 -2.10
C HIS A 233 12.87 -11.22 -3.43
N SER A 234 12.24 -10.67 -4.47
CA SER A 234 12.38 -11.15 -5.85
C SER A 234 13.86 -11.22 -6.23
N ILE A 235 14.26 -12.38 -6.76
CA ILE A 235 15.64 -12.88 -6.80
C ILE A 235 16.51 -12.07 -7.76
N ASP A 236 17.05 -10.96 -7.29
CA ASP A 236 18.15 -10.27 -7.99
C ASP A 236 19.53 -10.67 -7.46
N TYR A 237 19.61 -11.48 -6.38
CA TYR A 237 20.85 -11.54 -5.61
C TYR A 237 21.67 -12.84 -5.69
N GLU A 238 21.12 -14.07 -5.67
CA GLU A 238 21.94 -15.29 -5.85
C GLU A 238 21.18 -16.56 -6.31
N PRO A 239 21.84 -17.51 -6.99
CA PRO A 239 21.28 -18.83 -7.30
C PRO A 239 21.05 -19.67 -6.02
N GLY A 240 19.83 -20.16 -5.82
CA GLY A 240 19.43 -20.95 -4.62
C GLY A 240 18.38 -20.30 -3.72
N ALA A 241 17.87 -19.12 -4.10
CA ALA A 241 16.76 -18.40 -3.44
C ALA A 241 15.36 -18.86 -3.89
N ASP A 242 15.27 -19.97 -4.64
CA ASP A 242 14.03 -20.48 -5.24
C ASP A 242 13.14 -21.26 -4.25
N GLU A 243 13.46 -21.26 -2.95
CA GLU A 243 12.62 -21.95 -1.98
C GLU A 243 11.37 -21.10 -1.70
N PHE A 244 10.24 -21.56 -2.21
CA PHE A 244 8.94 -20.95 -1.96
C PHE A 244 8.32 -21.52 -0.69
N ARG A 245 7.63 -20.65 0.06
CA ARG A 245 6.86 -21.01 1.23
C ARG A 245 5.39 -20.72 0.98
N ALA A 246 4.65 -21.77 0.66
CA ALA A 246 3.22 -21.66 0.35
C ALA A 246 2.41 -20.99 1.46
N ASP A 247 2.82 -21.12 2.71
CA ASP A 247 2.15 -20.52 3.86
C ASP A 247 2.31 -18.98 3.96
N LEU A 248 3.30 -18.40 3.28
CA LEU A 248 3.44 -16.94 3.18
C LEU A 248 2.31 -16.28 2.39
N ILE A 249 1.56 -17.06 1.60
CA ILE A 249 0.44 -16.54 0.82
C ILE A 249 -0.64 -15.93 1.72
N TYR A 250 -0.79 -16.41 2.96
CA TYR A 250 -1.81 -15.92 3.89
C TYR A 250 -1.57 -14.48 4.33
N VAL A 251 -0.31 -14.06 4.44
CA VAL A 251 0.04 -12.65 4.68
C VAL A 251 -0.56 -11.80 3.57
N SER A 252 -0.24 -12.17 2.32
CA SER A 252 -0.71 -11.50 1.13
C SER A 252 -2.25 -11.49 1.07
N TRP A 253 -2.89 -12.63 1.26
CA TRP A 253 -4.35 -12.70 1.22
C TRP A 253 -5.02 -11.80 2.25
N ILE A 254 -4.54 -11.80 3.50
CA ILE A 254 -5.11 -10.95 4.54
C ILE A 254 -4.95 -9.48 4.23
N THR A 255 -3.79 -9.03 3.73
CA THR A 255 -3.62 -7.61 3.38
C THR A 255 -4.53 -7.21 2.22
N LYS A 256 -4.78 -8.12 1.26
CA LYS A 256 -5.74 -7.91 0.18
C LYS A 256 -7.19 -7.89 0.67
N VAL A 257 -7.58 -8.78 1.59
CA VAL A 257 -8.91 -8.77 2.22
C VAL A 257 -9.14 -7.43 2.89
N ILE A 258 -8.19 -6.98 3.73
CA ILE A 258 -8.28 -5.68 4.41
C ILE A 258 -8.47 -4.55 3.41
N ALA A 259 -7.69 -4.53 2.33
CA ALA A 259 -7.79 -3.52 1.29
C ALA A 259 -9.19 -3.48 0.66
N VAL A 260 -9.69 -4.61 0.18
CA VAL A 260 -10.99 -4.71 -0.52
C VAL A 260 -12.13 -4.37 0.42
N GLU A 261 -12.17 -4.95 1.61
CA GLU A 261 -13.24 -4.73 2.59
C GLU A 261 -13.32 -3.26 3.03
N MET A 262 -12.18 -2.64 3.27
CA MET A 262 -12.12 -1.22 3.63
C MET A 262 -12.54 -0.32 2.47
N MET A 263 -12.03 -0.57 1.26
CA MET A 263 -12.32 0.24 0.08
C MET A 263 -13.79 0.12 -0.37
N ALA A 264 -14.45 -0.98 -0.02
CA ALA A 264 -15.88 -1.19 -0.23
C ALA A 264 -16.78 -0.40 0.74
N THR A 265 -16.22 0.28 1.75
CA THR A 265 -17.01 1.10 2.68
C THR A 265 -17.46 2.43 2.05
N PRO A 266 -18.57 3.05 2.51
CA PRO A 266 -18.99 4.37 2.05
C PRO A 266 -17.96 5.47 2.29
N ALA A 267 -17.18 5.37 3.37
CA ALA A 267 -16.10 6.31 3.65
C ALA A 267 -15.05 6.36 2.53
N TRP A 268 -14.92 5.26 1.78
CA TRP A 268 -14.03 5.09 0.64
C TRP A 268 -14.77 5.16 -0.71
N GLY A 269 -16.07 5.50 -0.70
CA GLY A 269 -16.87 5.65 -1.91
C GLY A 269 -17.52 4.37 -2.40
N SER A 270 -17.66 3.35 -1.54
CA SER A 270 -18.35 2.09 -1.82
C SER A 270 -17.83 1.39 -3.07
N LEU A 271 -16.50 1.21 -3.15
CA LEU A 271 -15.87 0.61 -4.33
C LEU A 271 -16.26 -0.86 -4.48
N GLU A 272 -16.60 -1.26 -5.69
CA GLU A 272 -16.91 -2.64 -6.02
C GLU A 272 -15.66 -3.34 -6.57
N PHE A 273 -15.47 -4.61 -6.22
CA PHE A 273 -14.37 -5.43 -6.71
C PHE A 273 -14.91 -6.76 -7.25
N ALA A 274 -14.33 -7.24 -8.35
CA ALA A 274 -14.63 -8.55 -8.92
C ALA A 274 -14.10 -9.71 -8.07
N TRP A 275 -13.12 -9.44 -7.20
CA TRP A 275 -12.55 -10.45 -6.31
C TRP A 275 -13.45 -10.68 -5.11
N SER A 276 -13.84 -11.95 -4.93
CA SER A 276 -14.45 -12.44 -3.71
C SER A 276 -13.54 -13.49 -3.10
N TRP A 277 -13.21 -13.31 -1.83
CA TRP A 277 -12.47 -14.28 -1.02
C TRP A 277 -13.40 -15.21 -0.23
N HIS A 278 -14.70 -14.98 -0.31
CA HIS A 278 -15.76 -15.78 0.29
C HIS A 278 -16.67 -16.34 -0.80
N GLU A 279 -17.45 -17.37 -0.46
CA GLU A 279 -18.47 -17.90 -1.37
C GLU A 279 -19.49 -16.81 -1.74
N ASN A 280 -19.94 -16.79 -3.00
CA ASN A 280 -20.94 -15.82 -3.44
C ASN A 280 -22.20 -15.95 -2.57
N GLY A 281 -22.59 -14.86 -1.90
CA GLY A 281 -23.72 -14.84 -0.98
C GLY A 281 -23.41 -15.28 0.45
N ALA A 282 -22.14 -15.46 0.81
CA ALA A 282 -21.75 -15.71 2.20
C ALA A 282 -22.24 -14.59 3.12
N ASN A 283 -22.85 -14.97 4.24
CA ASN A 283 -23.27 -14.02 5.26
C ASN A 283 -22.06 -13.44 6.03
N ILE A 284 -22.30 -12.40 6.83
CA ILE A 284 -21.24 -11.70 7.57
C ILE A 284 -20.46 -12.62 8.53
N GLU A 285 -21.13 -13.63 9.12
CA GLU A 285 -20.49 -14.59 10.03
C GLU A 285 -19.58 -15.56 9.31
N SER A 286 -19.99 -16.07 8.13
CA SER A 286 -19.16 -16.93 7.28
C SER A 286 -17.92 -16.17 6.78
N ARG A 287 -18.09 -14.90 6.40
CA ARG A 287 -16.98 -14.00 6.09
C ARG A 287 -16.07 -13.84 7.32
N LYS A 288 -16.60 -13.48 8.49
CA LYS A 288 -15.82 -13.37 9.75
C LYS A 288 -15.01 -14.65 9.98
N SER A 289 -15.64 -15.82 9.88
CA SER A 289 -14.98 -17.11 10.09
C SER A 289 -13.80 -17.34 9.14
N SER A 290 -13.98 -17.11 7.84
CA SER A 290 -12.90 -17.29 6.86
C SER A 290 -11.78 -16.26 7.04
N PHE A 291 -12.11 -15.02 7.45
CA PHE A 291 -11.09 -14.02 7.78
C PHE A 291 -10.28 -14.48 8.99
N MET A 292 -10.96 -14.94 10.03
CA MET A 292 -10.32 -15.39 11.27
C MET A 292 -9.42 -16.61 11.04
N GLU A 293 -9.82 -17.53 10.18
CA GLU A 293 -8.99 -18.67 9.78
C GLU A 293 -7.69 -18.21 9.12
N HIS A 294 -7.78 -17.38 8.07
CA HIS A 294 -6.61 -16.85 7.37
C HIS A 294 -5.75 -15.94 8.25
N PHE A 295 -6.37 -15.16 9.13
CA PHE A 295 -5.67 -14.26 10.05
C PHE A 295 -4.93 -15.05 11.12
N THR A 296 -5.54 -16.11 11.65
CA THR A 296 -4.88 -17.02 12.59
C THR A 296 -3.70 -17.72 11.93
N ALA A 297 -3.89 -18.22 10.69
CA ALA A 297 -2.80 -18.81 9.91
C ALA A 297 -1.64 -17.82 9.68
N MET A 298 -1.95 -16.55 9.40
CA MET A 298 -0.96 -15.48 9.31
C MET A 298 -0.23 -15.25 10.65
N LEU A 299 -0.95 -15.22 11.78
CA LEU A 299 -0.36 -15.00 13.11
C LEU A 299 0.47 -16.17 13.62
N ASP A 300 0.11 -17.40 13.25
CA ASP A 300 0.85 -18.62 13.60
C ASP A 300 2.20 -18.70 12.88
N TYR A 301 2.47 -17.79 11.95
CA TYR A 301 3.76 -17.65 11.32
C TYR A 301 4.85 -17.26 12.34
N LYS A 302 5.64 -18.26 12.72
CA LYS A 302 6.80 -18.10 13.60
C LYS A 302 8.04 -17.84 12.77
N HIS A 303 8.32 -16.56 12.58
CA HIS A 303 9.60 -16.02 12.12
C HIS A 303 9.95 -16.27 10.64
N TYR A 304 10.48 -15.22 10.00
CA TYR A 304 11.33 -15.38 8.83
C TYR A 304 12.68 -15.93 9.30
N ASP A 305 12.92 -17.22 9.10
CA ASP A 305 14.18 -17.88 9.45
C ASP A 305 15.39 -17.27 8.73
N TYR A 306 15.14 -16.57 7.61
CA TYR A 306 16.18 -16.20 6.69
C TYR A 306 15.85 -14.92 5.92
N MET A 307 16.00 -13.77 6.57
CA MET A 307 16.15 -12.51 5.83
C MET A 307 17.61 -12.31 5.50
N ARG A 308 17.98 -12.52 4.24
CA ARG A 308 19.32 -12.18 3.77
C ARG A 308 19.50 -10.68 3.93
N THR A 309 20.40 -10.26 4.82
CA THR A 309 20.95 -8.91 4.72
C THR A 309 21.75 -8.90 3.43
N VAL A 310 21.16 -8.38 2.35
CA VAL A 310 21.82 -8.32 1.04
C VAL A 310 23.24 -7.74 1.24
N PRO A 311 24.31 -8.55 1.13
CA PRO A 311 25.65 -8.04 1.24
C PRO A 311 25.94 -7.40 -0.11
N PHE A 312 25.78 -6.08 -0.20
CA PHE A 312 26.08 -5.35 -1.42
C PHE A 312 27.61 -5.30 -1.61
N ILE A 313 28.19 -6.35 -2.19
CA ILE A 313 29.64 -6.55 -2.33
C ILE A 313 30.36 -5.40 -3.08
N PRO A 314 29.76 -4.65 -4.05
CA PRO A 314 30.44 -3.49 -4.61
C PRO A 314 30.58 -2.31 -3.62
N LEU A 315 29.68 -2.21 -2.62
CA LEU A 315 29.69 -1.14 -1.61
C LEU A 315 30.52 -1.47 -0.38
N GLY A 316 30.93 -2.72 -0.17
CA GLY A 316 31.93 -3.07 0.85
C GLY A 316 33.22 -2.25 0.68
N ILE A 317 33.59 -1.97 -0.57
CA ILE A 317 34.72 -1.09 -0.90
C ILE A 317 34.35 0.38 -0.61
N GLN A 318 33.18 0.86 -1.01
CA GLN A 318 32.82 2.27 -0.82
C GLN A 318 32.55 2.65 0.65
N ALA A 319 31.95 1.76 1.44
CA ALA A 319 31.76 1.91 2.88
C ALA A 319 33.08 1.80 3.64
N TYR A 320 33.99 0.91 3.21
CA TYR A 320 35.36 0.86 3.73
C TYR A 320 36.10 2.18 3.51
N TRP A 321 35.97 2.79 2.32
CA TRP A 321 36.58 4.08 2.02
C TRP A 321 35.92 5.25 2.76
N ALA A 322 34.59 5.31 2.82
CA ALA A 322 33.86 6.34 3.56
C ALA A 322 34.08 6.27 5.09
N SER A 323 34.29 5.07 5.64
CA SER A 323 34.62 4.87 7.05
C SER A 323 36.01 5.41 7.42
N LYS A 324 36.97 5.31 6.48
CA LYS A 324 38.32 5.85 6.64
C LYS A 324 38.35 7.38 6.64
N GLU A 325 37.51 8.02 5.83
CA GLU A 325 37.45 9.48 5.75
C GLU A 325 36.68 10.14 6.91
N ARG A 326 35.81 9.40 7.61
CA ARG A 326 34.97 9.94 8.70
C ARG A 326 35.30 9.42 10.10
N GLY A 327 36.38 8.65 10.26
CA GLY A 327 36.82 8.15 11.57
C GLY A 327 35.83 7.21 12.27
N GLY A 328 34.88 6.63 11.53
CA GLY A 328 33.86 5.73 12.08
C GLY A 328 34.31 4.27 11.98
N THR A 329 34.41 3.57 13.11
CA THR A 329 34.64 2.12 13.14
C THR A 329 33.40 1.39 12.60
N GLY A 330 33.34 1.17 11.28
CA GLY A 330 32.35 0.31 10.65
C GLY A 330 32.59 -1.15 11.08
N CYS A 331 31.58 -1.77 11.68
CA CYS A 331 31.67 -3.16 12.14
C CYS A 331 31.67 -4.10 10.91
N LEU A 332 32.83 -4.65 10.57
CA LEU A 332 33.04 -5.61 9.46
C LEU A 332 32.39 -6.98 9.68
N ARG A 333 31.67 -7.17 10.79
CA ARG A 333 31.13 -8.46 11.25
C ARG A 333 29.81 -8.86 10.58
N CYS A 334 29.17 -7.95 9.83
CA CYS A 334 27.93 -8.22 9.11
C CYS A 334 28.13 -9.04 7.81
N THR A 335 29.37 -9.24 7.37
CA THR A 335 29.69 -9.93 6.10
C THR A 335 29.84 -11.45 6.21
N LEU A 336 29.77 -12.01 7.42
CA LEU A 336 30.03 -13.43 7.67
C LEU A 336 28.98 -14.02 8.62
N GLY A 337 27.78 -14.28 8.09
CA GLY A 337 26.85 -15.33 8.56
C GLY A 337 26.33 -15.32 10.00
N ASP A 338 26.83 -14.48 10.90
CA ASP A 338 26.36 -14.38 12.27
C ASP A 338 25.28 -13.29 12.36
N MET A 339 24.18 -13.61 13.04
CA MET A 339 23.06 -12.72 13.37
C MET A 339 23.59 -11.41 13.99
N ALA A 340 23.78 -10.39 13.16
CA ALA A 340 24.27 -9.10 13.60
C ALA A 340 23.13 -8.32 14.25
N GLU A 341 23.27 -8.05 15.55
CA GLU A 341 22.53 -7.02 16.27
C GLU A 341 22.86 -5.64 15.63
N LYS A 342 22.06 -5.21 14.64
CA LYS A 342 22.20 -3.89 14.01
C LYS A 342 21.85 -2.81 15.04
N ARG A 343 22.87 -2.10 15.57
CA ARG A 343 22.70 -0.82 16.26
C ARG A 343 22.93 0.32 15.27
N TYR A 344 21.85 0.98 14.84
CA TYR A 344 21.94 2.26 14.13
C TYR A 344 21.56 3.40 15.07
N ASN A 345 22.35 4.47 15.05
CA ASN A 345 22.14 5.73 15.80
C ASN A 345 20.95 6.57 15.31
N ASN A 346 19.97 5.96 14.63
CA ASN A 346 18.72 6.64 14.30
C ASN A 346 17.74 6.36 15.44
N GLN A 347 17.13 7.40 16.03
CA GLN A 347 16.22 7.29 17.19
C GLN A 347 14.96 6.43 16.93
N ARG A 348 14.87 5.74 15.80
CA ARG A 348 13.76 4.88 15.38
C ARG A 348 14.19 3.46 14.97
N CYS A 349 15.39 3.02 15.33
CA CYS A 349 15.87 1.65 15.05
C CYS A 349 16.03 0.82 16.34
N VAL A 350 15.01 -0.02 16.59
CA VAL A 350 15.05 -1.42 17.06
C VAL A 350 16.34 -1.94 17.75
N TYR A 351 16.21 -2.40 18.99
CA TYR A 351 17.18 -3.27 19.69
C TYR A 351 16.70 -4.73 19.68
N TRP A 352 17.63 -5.70 19.65
CA TRP A 352 17.33 -7.09 19.99
C TRP A 352 17.60 -7.34 21.47
N MET A 353 16.70 -8.03 22.16
CA MET A 353 17.00 -8.65 23.45
C MET A 353 17.58 -10.06 23.23
N LYS A 354 18.54 -10.43 24.09
CA LYS A 354 19.41 -11.60 23.99
C LYS A 354 18.69 -12.95 24.21
N ASP A 355 17.38 -12.94 24.41
CA ASP A 355 16.56 -14.05 24.89
C ASP A 355 15.51 -14.56 23.88
N GLY A 356 15.60 -14.14 22.61
CA GLY A 356 14.80 -14.73 21.52
C GLY A 356 13.30 -14.41 21.59
N LYS A 357 12.91 -13.40 22.37
CA LYS A 357 11.53 -12.91 22.42
C LYS A 357 11.33 -11.68 21.52
N ARG A 358 10.08 -11.58 21.04
CA ARG A 358 9.53 -10.66 20.04
C ARG A 358 10.03 -9.22 20.18
N LEU A 359 10.30 -8.62 19.02
CA LEU A 359 10.82 -7.27 18.85
C LEU A 359 9.75 -6.20 19.10
N GLU A 360 9.96 -5.37 20.13
CA GLU A 360 9.21 -4.12 20.37
C GLU A 360 9.87 -2.97 19.60
N ILE A 361 9.10 -2.30 18.73
CA ILE A 361 9.55 -1.10 18.03
C ILE A 361 9.27 0.08 18.95
N VAL A 362 10.32 0.63 19.55
CA VAL A 362 10.21 1.78 20.46
C VAL A 362 9.66 3.00 19.73
N GLY A 363 8.53 3.53 20.23
CA GLY A 363 7.80 4.66 19.65
C GLY A 363 6.53 4.32 18.87
N LEU A 364 6.21 3.02 18.70
CA LEU A 364 4.92 2.54 18.21
C LEU A 364 4.05 1.93 19.32
N GLU A 365 4.61 1.74 20.52
CA GLU A 365 3.96 1.02 21.63
C GLU A 365 2.68 1.72 22.12
N ASP A 366 2.65 3.05 22.07
CA ASP A 366 1.47 3.85 22.44
C ASP A 366 0.39 3.91 21.35
N HIS A 367 0.66 3.39 20.14
CA HIS A 367 -0.21 3.54 18.97
C HIS A 367 -0.58 2.22 18.27
N ILE A 368 0.08 1.11 18.60
CA ILE A 368 -0.13 -0.20 17.98
C ILE A 368 -0.20 -1.25 19.07
N SER A 369 -1.41 -1.52 19.59
CA SER A 369 -1.68 -2.83 20.17
C SER A 369 -1.56 -3.87 19.06
N ALA A 370 -0.96 -5.04 19.34
CA ALA A 370 -1.07 -6.18 18.43
C ALA A 370 -2.53 -6.65 18.51
N PRO A 371 -3.40 -6.25 17.56
CA PRO A 371 -4.81 -6.51 17.73
C PRO A 371 -5.04 -8.01 17.64
N THR A 372 -5.98 -8.53 18.42
CA THR A 372 -6.48 -9.89 18.16
C THR A 372 -7.14 -9.93 16.77
N GLY A 373 -7.29 -11.13 16.20
CA GLY A 373 -8.04 -11.25 14.94
C GLY A 373 -9.47 -10.70 15.07
N GLU A 374 -10.06 -10.87 16.25
CA GLU A 374 -11.38 -10.34 16.57
C GLU A 374 -11.38 -8.82 16.67
N GLU A 375 -10.42 -8.19 17.36
CA GLU A 375 -10.28 -6.73 17.37
C GLU A 375 -10.03 -6.15 15.97
N THR A 376 -9.25 -6.85 15.15
CA THR A 376 -8.96 -6.46 13.76
C THR A 376 -10.23 -6.51 12.92
N TRP A 377 -10.98 -7.61 13.04
CA TRP A 377 -12.25 -7.80 12.34
C TRP A 377 -13.32 -6.81 12.82
N ASP A 378 -13.49 -6.66 14.12
CA ASP A 378 -14.48 -5.74 14.69
C ASP A 378 -14.14 -4.30 14.35
N LYS A 379 -12.86 -3.93 14.30
CA LYS A 379 -12.43 -2.62 13.81
C LYS A 379 -12.71 -2.46 12.31
N LEU A 380 -12.39 -3.46 11.49
CA LEU A 380 -12.71 -3.47 10.07
C LEU A 380 -14.23 -3.33 9.85
N MET A 381 -15.02 -4.07 10.63
CA MET A 381 -16.48 -4.01 10.57
C MET A 381 -17.04 -2.74 11.20
N SER A 382 -16.39 -2.10 12.17
CA SER A 382 -16.84 -0.80 12.67
C SER A 382 -16.75 0.28 11.59
N LEU A 383 -15.77 0.16 10.69
CA LEU A 383 -15.67 1.01 9.48
C LEU A 383 -16.79 0.68 8.47
N THR A 384 -17.34 -0.54 8.51
CA THR A 384 -18.46 -0.97 7.64
C THR A 384 -19.84 -0.79 8.29
N GLN A 385 -19.96 -0.78 9.62
CA GLN A 385 -21.24 -0.79 10.35
C GLN A 385 -21.93 0.59 10.40
N ASP A 386 -21.20 1.68 10.19
CA ASP A 386 -21.78 2.98 9.84
C ASP A 386 -22.69 2.88 8.57
N THR A 387 -22.65 1.75 7.84
CA THR A 387 -23.39 1.48 6.60
C THR A 387 -24.64 0.59 6.77
N VAL A 388 -24.70 -0.27 7.80
CA VAL A 388 -25.75 -1.32 7.87
C VAL A 388 -27.12 -0.74 8.28
N ASN A 389 -27.15 0.39 8.98
CA ASN A 389 -28.40 1.09 9.28
C ASN A 389 -29.00 1.85 8.07
N GLY A 390 -28.35 1.81 6.90
CA GLY A 390 -28.71 2.66 5.76
C GLY A 390 -29.19 1.96 4.50
N THR A 391 -28.53 0.92 3.97
CA THR A 391 -28.73 0.61 2.53
C THR A 391 -28.30 -0.79 2.03
N MET A 392 -28.58 -1.89 2.74
CA MET A 392 -28.43 -3.24 2.14
C MET A 392 -29.79 -3.89 1.84
N GLN A 393 -30.43 -3.49 0.74
CA GLN A 393 -31.59 -4.22 0.22
C GLN A 393 -31.79 -4.22 -1.31
N LYS A 394 -30.77 -3.90 -2.12
CA LYS A 394 -30.88 -4.13 -3.58
C LYS A 394 -29.85 -5.13 -4.07
N ALA A 395 -30.35 -6.35 -4.23
CA ALA A 395 -29.70 -7.48 -4.85
C ALA A 395 -29.36 -7.21 -6.33
N ILE A 396 -28.19 -7.71 -6.72
CA ILE A 396 -27.73 -7.85 -8.10
C ILE A 396 -28.63 -8.89 -8.80
N PRO A 397 -29.13 -8.67 -10.03
CA PRO A 397 -29.84 -9.70 -10.76
C PRO A 397 -28.86 -10.82 -11.14
N ALA A 398 -29.26 -12.06 -10.88
CA ALA A 398 -28.56 -13.23 -11.40
C ALA A 398 -28.45 -13.12 -12.93
N MET A 399 -27.22 -13.14 -13.45
CA MET A 399 -26.98 -13.38 -14.87
C MET A 399 -26.86 -14.90 -15.12
N PRO A 400 -27.29 -15.37 -16.29
CA PRO A 400 -27.51 -16.78 -16.60
C PRO A 400 -26.27 -17.67 -16.57
#